data_AF-A0A2D4FUY4-F1
#
_entry.id   AF-A0A2D4FUY4-F1
#
_cell.length_a   1.000
_cell.length_b   1.000
_cell.length_c   1.000
_cell.angle_alpha   90.00
_cell.angle_beta   90.00
_cell.angle_gamma   90.00
#
_symmetry.space_group_name_H-M   'P 1'
#
loop_
_entity.id
_entity.type
_entity.pdbx_description
1 polymer ?
#
loop_
_entity_poly.entity_id
_entity_poly.type
_entity_poly.pdbx_seq_one_letter_code
_entity_poly.pdbx_strand_id
1 'polypeptide(L)'
;CGRKGDPDDPPPKLLQGRSEREFFVKWVGLSYWHCSWIKELQLEIFHLVMYRNYQRKNDMDEPPPFDYGSGDDDGKSEKRKSKDPLYAEMEENYYRYGIKPDWMTIHRVINHSIDKKGIYHYLVKWRDLSYDQSTWEEDEMAIPEYEYHKQAYWSHRELIMGEDPVQPRKYKKKKKELASDDPPTSPTNDPTVKYDSQPRFVT
;
A
#
# COMPACT_ATOMS: atom_id res chain seq x y z
N CYS A 1 -26.21 -19.26 56.74
CA CYS A 1 -26.46 -17.80 56.62
C CYS A 1 -25.49 -17.21 55.60
N GLY A 2 -25.96 -16.95 54.37
CA GLY A 2 -25.16 -16.28 53.34
C GLY A 2 -25.08 -14.78 53.66
N ARG A 3 -23.87 -14.24 53.75
CA ARG A 3 -23.67 -12.78 53.80
C ARG A 3 -24.10 -12.22 52.44
N LYS A 4 -25.15 -11.41 52.43
CA LYS A 4 -25.45 -10.51 51.31
C LYS A 4 -24.29 -9.51 51.23
N GLY A 5 -23.63 -9.43 50.08
CA GLY A 5 -22.64 -8.38 49.80
C GLY A 5 -23.31 -7.01 49.87
N ASP A 6 -22.59 -6.05 50.42
CA ASP A 6 -23.02 -4.67 50.56
C ASP A 6 -23.15 -4.03 49.16
N PRO A 7 -24.25 -3.34 48.81
CA PRO A 7 -24.41 -2.68 47.50
C PRO A 7 -23.42 -1.53 47.23
N ASP A 8 -22.64 -1.11 48.22
CA ASP A 8 -21.60 -0.07 48.11
C ASP A 8 -20.17 -0.62 47.89
N ASP A 9 -19.97 -1.93 47.76
CA ASP A 9 -18.65 -2.47 47.43
C ASP A 9 -18.27 -2.10 45.98
N PRO A 10 -17.11 -1.44 45.75
CA PRO A 10 -16.67 -1.12 44.40
C PRO A 10 -16.48 -2.43 43.62
N PRO A 11 -16.83 -2.46 42.32
CA PRO A 11 -16.71 -3.66 41.51
C PRO A 11 -15.28 -4.20 41.63
N PRO A 12 -15.11 -5.53 41.79
CA PRO A 12 -13.79 -6.11 41.98
C PRO A 12 -12.88 -5.66 40.85
N LYS A 13 -11.76 -5.02 41.22
CA LYS A 13 -10.75 -4.55 40.25
C LYS A 13 -10.33 -5.75 39.41
N LEU A 14 -10.58 -5.66 38.10
CA LEU A 14 -10.15 -6.69 37.15
C LEU A 14 -8.64 -6.89 37.33
N LEU A 15 -8.21 -8.14 37.50
CA LEU A 15 -6.79 -8.46 37.59
C LEU A 15 -6.12 -8.00 36.30
N GLN A 16 -5.26 -7.00 36.41
CA GLN A 16 -4.54 -6.47 35.27
C GLN A 16 -3.53 -7.53 34.84
N GLY A 17 -3.77 -8.14 33.66
CA GLY A 17 -2.88 -9.15 33.09
C GLY A 17 -1.48 -8.59 32.82
N ARG A 18 -0.49 -9.48 32.69
CA ARG A 18 0.85 -9.10 32.23
C ARG A 18 0.74 -8.57 30.80
N SER A 19 1.49 -7.51 30.48
CA SER A 19 1.64 -7.05 29.09
C SER A 19 2.25 -8.16 28.23
N GLU A 20 1.63 -8.44 27.09
CA GLU A 20 2.11 -9.39 26.09
C GLU A 20 2.85 -8.63 24.98
N ARG A 21 3.90 -9.22 24.40
CA ARG A 21 4.58 -8.61 23.24
C ARG A 21 3.73 -8.81 21.99
N GLU A 22 3.72 -7.78 21.15
CA GLU A 22 3.11 -7.80 19.83
C GLU A 22 4.17 -7.45 18.78
N PHE A 23 3.98 -7.98 17.57
CA PHE A 23 4.90 -7.80 16.46
C PHE A 23 4.13 -7.31 15.24
N PHE A 24 4.64 -6.25 14.62
CA PHE A 24 4.12 -5.76 13.35
C PHE A 24 4.84 -6.49 12.21
N VAL A 25 4.10 -7.26 11.41
CA VAL A 25 4.68 -8.19 10.43
C VAL A 25 4.22 -7.89 9.01
N LYS A 26 5.13 -8.09 8.05
CA LYS A 26 4.80 -8.15 6.61
C LYS A 26 4.47 -9.58 6.21
N TRP A 27 3.28 -9.78 5.64
CA TRP A 27 2.86 -11.09 5.14
C TRP A 27 3.49 -11.43 3.79
N VAL A 28 3.84 -12.71 3.61
CA VAL A 28 4.36 -13.22 2.34
C VAL A 28 3.27 -13.14 1.28
N GLY A 29 3.60 -12.61 0.10
CA GLY A 29 2.67 -12.49 -1.03
C GLY A 29 1.68 -11.33 -0.93
N LEU A 30 1.71 -10.54 0.16
CA LEU A 30 0.87 -9.36 0.34
C LEU A 30 1.71 -8.07 0.43
N SER A 31 1.12 -6.95 0.04
CA SER A 31 1.76 -5.64 0.09
C SER A 31 1.87 -5.13 1.52
N TYR A 32 2.60 -4.03 1.70
CA TYR A 32 2.76 -3.38 3.00
C TYR A 32 1.42 -2.86 3.58
N TRP A 33 0.39 -2.68 2.76
CA TRP A 33 -0.98 -2.37 3.19
C TRP A 33 -1.61 -3.44 4.07
N HIS A 34 -1.13 -4.68 3.98
CA HIS A 34 -1.66 -5.80 4.76
C HIS A 34 -0.85 -6.07 6.03
N CYS A 35 0.18 -5.28 6.33
CA CYS A 35 0.93 -5.45 7.57
C CYS A 35 0.00 -5.33 8.76
N SER A 36 0.19 -6.21 9.74
CA SER A 36 -0.68 -6.25 10.90
C SER A 36 0.06 -6.68 12.15
N TRP A 37 -0.54 -6.37 13.29
CA TRP A 37 -0.06 -6.78 14.60
C TRP A 37 -0.48 -8.21 14.91
N ILE A 38 0.48 -9.01 15.37
CA ILE A 38 0.25 -10.36 15.87
C ILE A 38 0.87 -10.53 17.25
N LYS A 39 0.31 -11.44 18.04
CA LYS A 39 0.82 -11.75 19.37
C LYS A 39 2.09 -12.60 19.30
N GLU A 40 2.97 -12.45 20.29
CA GLU A 40 4.15 -13.30 20.49
C GLU A 40 3.81 -14.80 20.39
N LEU A 41 2.71 -15.22 21.03
CA LEU A 41 2.26 -16.61 21.01
C LEU A 41 2.01 -17.15 19.59
N GLN A 42 1.52 -16.31 18.66
CA GLN A 42 1.29 -16.74 17.28
C GLN A 42 2.63 -17.02 16.58
N LEU A 43 3.66 -16.21 16.83
CA LEU A 43 5.00 -16.43 16.30
C LEU A 43 5.66 -17.68 16.91
N GLU A 44 5.49 -17.89 18.20
CA GLU A 44 6.00 -19.08 18.91
C GLU A 44 5.40 -20.38 18.39
N ILE A 45 4.10 -20.38 18.08
CA ILE A 45 3.38 -21.57 17.60
C ILE A 45 3.66 -21.82 16.11
N PHE A 46 3.50 -20.80 15.26
CA PHE A 46 3.44 -21.00 13.80
C PHE A 46 4.76 -20.68 13.07
N HIS A 47 5.65 -19.88 13.67
CA HIS A 47 6.86 -19.37 13.01
C HIS A 47 8.12 -19.50 13.88
N LEU A 48 8.18 -20.53 14.73
CA LEU A 48 9.18 -20.72 15.79
C LEU A 48 10.63 -20.52 15.33
N VAL A 49 11.02 -21.07 14.18
CA VAL A 49 12.41 -20.97 13.69
C VAL A 49 12.77 -19.53 13.33
N MET A 50 11.88 -18.84 12.61
CA MET A 50 12.06 -17.43 12.26
C MET A 50 12.07 -16.57 13.52
N TYR A 51 11.15 -16.83 14.46
CA TYR A 51 11.06 -16.09 15.70
C TYR A 51 12.31 -16.23 16.58
N ARG A 52 12.82 -17.45 16.77
CA ARG A 52 14.09 -17.69 17.48
C ARG A 52 15.28 -17.00 16.83
N ASN A 53 15.29 -16.88 15.51
CA ASN A 53 16.35 -16.13 14.81
C ASN A 53 16.25 -14.63 15.10
N TYR A 54 15.03 -14.10 15.15
CA TYR A 54 14.77 -12.71 15.51
C TYR A 54 15.20 -12.43 16.95
N GLN A 55 14.81 -13.25 17.92
CA GLN A 55 15.18 -13.09 19.33
C GLN A 55 16.69 -13.10 19.57
N ARG A 56 17.46 -13.87 18.79
CA ARG A 56 18.93 -13.91 18.92
C ARG A 56 19.64 -12.67 18.36
N LYS A 57 18.94 -11.86 17.56
CA LYS A 57 19.50 -10.69 16.89
C LYS A 57 19.03 -9.36 17.48
N ASN A 58 18.00 -9.39 18.31
CA ASN A 58 17.36 -8.20 18.84
C ASN A 58 17.27 -8.30 20.37
N ASP A 59 17.35 -7.15 21.02
CA ASP A 59 16.97 -7.04 22.43
C ASP A 59 15.45 -7.28 22.55
N MET A 60 15.05 -8.19 23.45
CA MET A 60 13.65 -8.55 23.68
C MET A 60 13.05 -7.87 24.91
N ASP A 61 13.86 -7.14 25.67
CA ASP A 61 13.45 -6.38 26.85
C ASP A 61 13.21 -4.91 26.51
N GLU A 62 13.97 -4.34 25.58
CA GLU A 62 13.76 -2.97 25.07
C GLU A 62 13.20 -3.00 23.63
N PRO A 63 11.97 -2.49 23.38
CA PRO A 63 11.41 -2.45 22.03
C PRO A 63 12.19 -1.47 21.14
N PRO A 64 12.34 -1.74 19.83
CA PRO A 64 12.99 -0.81 18.91
C PRO A 64 12.32 0.58 18.93
N PRO A 65 13.09 1.67 18.83
CA PRO A 65 12.52 3.00 18.70
C PRO A 65 11.70 3.09 17.41
N PHE A 66 10.70 3.99 17.37
CA PHE A 66 9.91 4.30 16.17
C PHE A 66 10.70 5.03 15.07
N ASP A 67 12.03 4.97 15.13
CA ASP A 67 12.92 5.77 14.30
C ASP A 67 13.35 4.97 13.07
N TYR A 68 12.39 4.83 12.17
CA TYR A 68 12.66 4.71 10.75
C TYR A 68 11.94 5.86 10.01
N GLY A 69 12.02 7.06 10.59
CA GLY A 69 11.69 8.31 9.91
C GLY A 69 12.92 8.74 9.11
N SER A 70 12.94 8.41 7.82
CA SER A 70 13.83 9.00 6.83
C SER A 70 15.33 9.04 7.20
N GLY A 71 16.05 7.97 6.88
CA GLY A 71 17.52 7.99 6.88
C GLY A 71 18.17 8.99 5.91
N ASP A 72 17.47 10.05 5.45
CA ASP A 72 18.04 11.09 4.58
C ASP A 72 17.21 12.40 4.41
N ASP A 73 16.18 12.73 5.22
CA ASP A 73 15.44 14.00 5.03
C ASP A 73 15.34 14.83 6.31
N ASP A 74 15.72 16.10 6.18
CA ASP A 74 15.68 17.13 7.22
C ASP A 74 14.39 17.03 8.04
N GLY A 75 14.47 16.87 9.37
CA GLY A 75 13.33 16.86 10.31
C GLY A 75 12.44 18.12 10.31
N LYS A 76 12.65 19.03 9.34
CA LYS A 76 11.78 20.15 8.98
C LYS A 76 10.68 19.76 7.97
N SER A 77 10.89 18.73 7.15
CA SER A 77 9.91 18.29 6.14
C SER A 77 8.79 17.44 6.76
N GLU A 78 9.14 16.56 7.70
CA GLU A 78 8.18 15.71 8.44
C GLU A 78 7.17 16.55 9.24
N LYS A 79 7.62 17.58 9.96
CA LYS A 79 6.73 18.50 10.71
C LYS A 79 5.72 19.27 9.86
N ARG A 80 5.96 19.40 8.55
CA ARG A 80 5.02 20.03 7.62
C ARG A 80 4.03 18.99 7.06
N LYS A 81 4.50 17.78 6.79
CA LYS A 81 3.67 16.66 6.29
C LYS A 81 2.72 16.13 7.37
N SER A 82 3.14 16.11 8.63
CA SER A 82 2.34 15.64 9.77
C SER A 82 1.06 16.46 10.04
N LYS A 83 0.91 17.64 9.42
CA LYS A 83 -0.30 18.47 9.53
C LYS A 83 -1.44 18.01 8.61
N ASP A 84 -1.14 17.22 7.58
CA ASP A 84 -2.16 16.59 6.76
C ASP A 84 -2.78 15.41 7.53
N PRO A 85 -4.10 15.43 7.84
CA PRO A 85 -4.76 14.35 8.57
C PRO A 85 -4.53 12.97 7.94
N LEU A 86 -4.47 12.89 6.60
CA LEU A 86 -4.26 11.62 5.90
C LEU A 86 -2.84 11.10 6.11
N TYR A 87 -1.84 11.98 6.10
CA TYR A 87 -0.46 11.60 6.36
C TYR A 87 -0.27 11.16 7.81
N ALA A 88 -0.88 11.87 8.77
CA ALA A 88 -0.82 11.51 10.19
C ALA A 88 -1.43 10.12 10.47
N GLU A 89 -2.56 9.79 9.83
CA GLU A 89 -3.16 8.46 9.93
C GLU A 89 -2.23 7.37 9.36
N MET A 90 -1.62 7.61 8.20
CA MET A 90 -0.66 6.68 7.60
C MET A 90 0.62 6.53 8.43
N GLU A 91 1.08 7.62 9.04
CA GLU A 91 2.24 7.64 9.93
C GLU A 91 2.00 6.78 11.16
N GLU A 92 0.84 6.94 11.81
CA GLU A 92 0.45 6.17 12.99
C GLU A 92 0.27 4.68 12.70
N ASN A 93 -0.32 4.34 11.54
CA ASN A 93 -0.66 2.97 11.19
C ASN A 93 0.49 2.21 10.54
N TYR A 94 1.40 2.87 9.82
CA TYR A 94 2.43 2.21 9.01
C TYR A 94 3.82 2.84 9.15
N TYR A 95 3.97 4.14 8.92
CA TYR A 95 5.31 4.71 8.69
C TYR A 95 6.21 4.65 9.92
N ARG A 96 5.65 4.89 11.12
CA ARG A 96 6.40 4.80 12.38
C ARG A 96 6.96 3.41 12.70
N TYR A 97 6.54 2.38 11.95
CA TYR A 97 7.00 1.00 12.11
C TYR A 97 7.98 0.54 11.03
N GLY A 98 8.61 1.46 10.30
CA GLY A 98 9.63 1.10 9.31
C GLY A 98 9.12 0.92 7.88
N ILE A 99 7.91 1.37 7.57
CA ILE A 99 7.36 1.29 6.22
C ILE A 99 7.53 2.64 5.52
N LYS A 100 8.28 2.66 4.40
CA LYS A 100 8.39 3.88 3.59
C LYS A 100 7.08 4.18 2.85
N PRO A 101 6.63 5.44 2.76
CA PRO A 101 5.45 5.83 1.98
C PRO A 101 5.49 5.35 0.52
N ASP A 102 6.66 5.39 -0.12
CA ASP A 102 6.86 4.91 -1.48
C ASP A 102 6.53 3.42 -1.64
N TRP A 103 6.84 2.57 -0.65
CA TRP A 103 6.55 1.13 -0.70
C TRP A 103 5.05 0.81 -0.69
N MET A 104 4.22 1.78 -0.31
CA MET A 104 2.76 1.69 -0.32
C MET A 104 2.13 2.45 -1.49
N THR A 105 2.94 3.16 -2.27
CA THR A 105 2.49 3.95 -3.41
C THR A 105 2.62 3.13 -4.70
N ILE A 106 1.59 3.19 -5.54
CA ILE A 106 1.59 2.47 -6.82
C ILE A 106 2.62 3.11 -7.76
N HIS A 107 3.48 2.29 -8.35
CA HIS A 107 4.28 2.68 -9.51
C HIS A 107 3.51 2.42 -10.81
N ARG A 108 2.92 1.22 -10.96
CA ARG A 108 2.03 0.89 -12.08
C ARG A 108 1.27 -0.41 -11.83
N VAL A 109 0.14 -0.58 -12.51
CA VAL A 109 -0.53 -1.88 -12.66
C VAL A 109 0.12 -2.64 -13.81
N ILE A 110 0.52 -3.89 -13.54
CA ILE A 110 1.19 -4.77 -14.50
C ILE A 110 0.18 -5.61 -15.26
N ASN A 111 -0.78 -6.19 -14.55
CA ASN A 111 -1.74 -7.13 -15.10
C ASN A 111 -3.05 -7.11 -14.29
N HIS A 112 -4.04 -7.86 -14.77
CA HIS A 112 -5.31 -8.08 -14.10
C HIS A 112 -5.70 -9.56 -14.18
N SER A 113 -6.58 -9.98 -13.26
CA SER A 113 -7.22 -11.27 -13.23
C SER A 113 -8.64 -11.09 -12.71
N ILE A 114 -9.55 -11.96 -13.12
CA ILE A 114 -10.95 -11.93 -12.67
C ILE A 114 -11.20 -13.25 -11.94
N ASP A 115 -11.68 -13.16 -10.70
CA ASP A 115 -12.02 -14.36 -9.93
C ASP A 115 -13.33 -15.00 -10.43
N LYS A 116 -13.72 -16.12 -9.81
CA LYS A 116 -14.98 -16.82 -10.18
C LYS A 116 -16.25 -16.02 -9.85
N LYS A 117 -16.14 -15.01 -8.99
CA LYS A 117 -17.24 -14.13 -8.57
C LYS A 117 -17.34 -12.88 -9.45
N GLY A 118 -16.41 -12.67 -10.38
CA GLY A 118 -16.35 -11.49 -11.24
C GLY A 118 -15.60 -10.30 -10.61
N ILE A 119 -14.91 -10.52 -9.48
CA ILE A 119 -14.09 -9.51 -8.81
C ILE A 119 -12.76 -9.38 -9.55
N TYR A 120 -12.39 -8.14 -9.85
CA TYR A 120 -11.12 -7.83 -10.49
C TYR A 120 -10.02 -7.77 -9.43
N HIS A 121 -8.92 -8.44 -9.72
CA HIS A 121 -7.65 -8.29 -9.02
C HIS A 121 -6.63 -7.72 -9.99
N TYR A 122 -5.79 -6.80 -9.51
CA TYR A 122 -4.72 -6.22 -10.31
C TYR A 122 -3.37 -6.55 -9.68
N LEU A 123 -2.41 -6.93 -10.52
CA LEU A 123 -1.03 -7.13 -10.10
C LEU A 123 -0.34 -5.76 -10.08
N VAL A 124 -0.02 -5.28 -8.88
CA VAL A 124 0.52 -3.94 -8.63
C VAL A 124 2.03 -4.00 -8.48
N LYS A 125 2.74 -3.11 -9.17
CA LYS A 125 4.13 -2.75 -8.85
C LYS A 125 4.13 -1.54 -7.93
N TRP A 126 4.79 -1.68 -6.78
CA TRP A 126 5.00 -0.61 -5.81
C TRP A 126 6.23 0.24 -6.17
N ARG A 127 6.26 1.51 -5.72
CA ARG A 127 7.46 2.35 -5.84
C ARG A 127 8.56 1.83 -4.93
N ASP A 128 9.81 2.03 -5.35
CA ASP A 128 11.03 1.65 -4.64
C ASP A 128 11.15 0.18 -4.19
N LEU A 129 10.28 -0.68 -4.71
CA LEU A 129 10.35 -2.13 -4.57
C LEU A 129 10.56 -2.78 -5.94
N SER A 130 11.29 -3.89 -5.95
CA SER A 130 11.53 -4.69 -7.14
C SER A 130 10.26 -5.44 -7.59
N TYR A 131 10.27 -5.96 -8.82
CA TYR A 131 9.09 -6.61 -9.42
C TYR A 131 8.68 -7.93 -8.74
N ASP A 132 9.61 -8.61 -8.08
CA ASP A 132 9.33 -9.80 -7.27
C ASP A 132 8.50 -9.49 -6.02
N GLN A 133 8.43 -8.21 -5.62
CA GLN A 133 7.58 -7.73 -4.54
C GLN A 133 6.22 -7.21 -5.05
N SER A 134 5.89 -7.39 -6.34
CA SER A 134 4.56 -7.10 -6.86
C SER A 134 3.51 -8.02 -6.26
N THR A 135 2.33 -7.48 -5.97
CA THR A 135 1.26 -8.19 -5.27
C THR A 135 -0.08 -8.00 -5.97
N TRP A 136 -0.98 -8.97 -5.79
CA TRP A 136 -2.34 -8.88 -6.29
C TRP A 136 -3.22 -8.14 -5.29
N GLU A 137 -3.88 -7.07 -5.74
CA GLU A 137 -4.78 -6.25 -4.92
C GLU A 137 -6.18 -6.25 -5.54
N GLU A 138 -7.21 -6.30 -4.71
CA GLU A 138 -8.62 -6.25 -5.13
C GLU A 138 -9.01 -4.86 -5.66
N ASP A 139 -9.93 -4.78 -6.63
CA ASP A 139 -10.36 -3.52 -7.27
C ASP A 139 -10.88 -2.47 -6.28
N GLU A 140 -11.47 -2.92 -5.17
CA GLU A 140 -12.11 -2.09 -4.14
C GLU A 140 -11.17 -1.67 -2.99
N MET A 141 -9.90 -2.10 -3.02
CA MET A 141 -8.92 -1.67 -2.02
C MET A 141 -8.76 -0.14 -2.02
N ALA A 142 -8.79 0.46 -0.82
CA ALA A 142 -8.69 1.90 -0.61
C ALA A 142 -7.24 2.42 -0.72
N ILE A 143 -6.60 2.16 -1.87
CA ILE A 143 -5.24 2.61 -2.16
C ILE A 143 -5.29 3.99 -2.85
N PRO A 144 -4.48 4.97 -2.41
CA PRO A 144 -4.41 6.28 -3.08
C PRO A 144 -4.15 6.17 -4.58
N GLU A 145 -4.87 6.98 -5.36
CA GLU A 145 -4.72 7.08 -6.84
C GLU A 145 -4.94 5.78 -7.62
N TYR A 146 -5.50 4.75 -7.00
CA TYR A 146 -5.61 3.43 -7.63
C TYR A 146 -6.49 3.44 -8.89
N GLU A 147 -7.60 4.19 -8.87
CA GLU A 147 -8.47 4.34 -10.04
C GLU A 147 -7.77 5.00 -11.23
N TYR A 148 -6.87 5.97 -10.97
CA TYR A 148 -6.04 6.59 -11.99
C TYR A 148 -5.10 5.56 -12.64
N HIS A 149 -4.41 4.76 -11.82
CA HIS A 149 -3.51 3.72 -12.34
C HIS A 149 -4.24 2.60 -13.09
N LYS A 150 -5.44 2.20 -12.64
CA LYS A 150 -6.28 1.23 -13.36
C LYS A 150 -6.72 1.78 -14.71
N GLN A 151 -7.14 3.05 -14.77
CA GLN A 151 -7.48 3.71 -16.03
C GLN A 151 -6.27 3.74 -16.98
N ALA A 152 -5.10 4.19 -16.50
CA ALA A 152 -3.88 4.24 -17.29
C ALA A 152 -3.49 2.87 -17.86
N TYR A 153 -3.63 1.81 -17.05
CA TYR A 153 -3.41 0.43 -17.47
C TYR A 153 -4.34 0.02 -18.61
N TRP A 154 -5.65 0.23 -18.47
CA TRP A 154 -6.62 -0.14 -19.50
C TRP A 154 -6.45 0.67 -20.78
N SER A 155 -6.19 1.98 -20.67
CA SER A 155 -5.89 2.83 -21.83
C SER A 155 -4.64 2.37 -22.57
N HIS A 156 -3.56 2.03 -21.85
CA HIS A 156 -2.33 1.55 -22.44
C HIS A 156 -2.51 0.17 -23.10
N ARG A 157 -3.24 -0.74 -22.44
CA ARG A 157 -3.51 -2.07 -22.97
C ARG A 157 -4.38 -2.01 -24.22
N GLU A 158 -5.38 -1.14 -24.25
CA GLU A 158 -6.21 -0.92 -25.43
C GLU A 158 -5.40 -0.33 -26.60
N LEU A 159 -4.50 0.61 -26.32
CA LEU A 159 -3.63 1.21 -27.33
C LEU A 159 -2.69 0.19 -28.00
N ILE A 160 -2.16 -0.77 -27.24
CA ILE A 160 -1.19 -1.76 -27.74
C ILE A 160 -1.87 -3.03 -28.27
N MET A 161 -2.89 -3.53 -27.57
CA MET A 161 -3.52 -4.84 -27.82
C MET A 161 -4.91 -4.74 -28.44
N GLY A 162 -5.49 -3.54 -28.56
CA GLY A 162 -6.86 -3.33 -28.99
C GLY A 162 -7.90 -3.56 -27.88
N GLU A 163 -9.18 -3.54 -28.24
CA GLU A 163 -10.28 -3.66 -27.29
C GLU A 163 -10.29 -5.02 -26.59
N ASP A 164 -10.35 -5.02 -25.26
CA ASP A 164 -10.53 -6.23 -24.47
C ASP A 164 -12.01 -6.43 -24.08
N PRO A 165 -12.61 -7.60 -24.35
CA PRO A 165 -13.96 -7.93 -23.89
C PRO A 165 -14.13 -7.82 -22.36
N VAL A 166 -13.08 -8.10 -21.60
CA VAL A 166 -13.08 -8.06 -20.13
C VAL A 166 -12.70 -6.70 -19.55
N GLN A 167 -12.47 -5.68 -20.38
CA GLN A 167 -12.24 -4.32 -19.88
C GLN A 167 -13.52 -3.79 -19.21
N PRO A 168 -13.45 -3.34 -17.93
CA PRO A 168 -14.60 -2.77 -17.26
C PRO A 168 -15.21 -1.58 -18.01
N ARG A 169 -16.54 -1.55 -18.12
CA ARG A 169 -17.28 -0.50 -18.86
C ARG A 169 -16.95 0.93 -18.41
N LYS A 170 -16.61 1.11 -17.12
CA LYS A 170 -16.21 2.41 -16.56
C LYS A 170 -15.01 3.03 -17.28
N TYR A 171 -14.02 2.21 -17.66
CA TYR A 171 -12.82 2.69 -18.35
C TYR A 171 -13.06 2.96 -19.84
N LYS A 172 -13.97 2.21 -20.49
CA LYS A 172 -14.38 2.47 -21.88
C LYS A 172 -15.10 3.83 -22.04
N LYS A 173 -16.03 4.15 -21.14
CA LYS A 173 -16.79 5.41 -21.17
C LYS A 173 -15.87 6.62 -20.99
N LYS A 174 -14.94 6.54 -20.03
CA LYS A 174 -14.01 7.63 -19.70
C LYS A 174 -13.07 7.96 -20.87
N LYS A 175 -12.64 6.96 -21.65
CA LYS A 175 -11.89 7.19 -22.90
C LYS A 175 -12.70 7.98 -23.92
N LYS A 176 -13.96 7.64 -24.16
CA LYS A 176 -14.82 8.34 -25.13
C LYS A 176 -15.01 9.82 -24.81
N GLU A 177 -15.01 10.18 -23.53
CA GLU A 177 -15.06 11.57 -23.06
C GLU A 177 -13.71 12.31 -23.22
N LEU A 178 -12.60 11.57 -23.22
CA LEU A 178 -11.21 12.08 -23.34
C LEU A 178 -10.63 11.95 -24.77
N ALA A 179 -11.42 11.50 -25.76
CA ALA A 179 -10.96 11.04 -27.08
C ALA A 179 -10.46 12.15 -28.05
N SER A 180 -9.69 13.13 -27.57
CA SER A 180 -9.05 14.14 -28.41
C SER A 180 -7.55 13.92 -28.65
N ASP A 181 -6.93 12.88 -28.07
CA ASP A 181 -5.45 12.72 -28.05
C ASP A 181 -4.96 11.29 -28.40
N ASP A 182 -5.67 10.57 -29.28
CA ASP A 182 -5.09 9.33 -29.82
C ASP A 182 -3.82 9.67 -30.62
N PRO A 183 -2.70 8.96 -30.39
CA PRO A 183 -1.46 9.24 -31.09
C PRO A 183 -1.65 9.03 -32.60
N PRO A 184 -1.07 9.91 -33.43
CA PRO A 184 -1.26 9.84 -34.87
C PRO A 184 -0.71 8.53 -35.42
N THR A 185 -1.46 7.93 -36.34
CA THR A 185 -1.10 6.65 -36.99
C THR A 185 0.09 6.77 -37.94
N SER A 186 0.62 7.97 -38.15
CA SER A 186 1.78 8.26 -38.98
C SER A 186 2.58 9.43 -38.40
N PRO A 187 3.89 9.52 -38.67
CA PRO A 187 4.72 10.62 -38.19
C PRO A 187 4.13 11.97 -38.59
N THR A 188 3.82 12.82 -37.61
CA THR A 188 3.27 14.16 -37.85
C THR A 188 4.34 15.22 -38.11
N ASN A 189 5.58 14.96 -37.72
CA ASN A 189 6.73 15.83 -37.96
C ASN A 189 7.78 15.11 -38.81
N ASP A 190 8.37 15.85 -39.76
CA ASP A 190 9.50 15.39 -40.56
C ASP A 190 10.77 15.36 -39.70
N PRO A 191 11.44 14.20 -39.53
CA PRO A 191 12.67 14.09 -38.76
C PRO A 191 13.84 14.93 -39.27
N THR A 192 13.80 15.37 -40.54
CA THR A 192 14.84 16.20 -41.16
C THR A 192 14.68 17.69 -40.87
N VAL A 193 13.51 18.10 -40.38
CA VAL A 193 13.20 19.49 -40.04
C VAL A 193 13.51 19.75 -38.57
N LYS A 194 14.23 20.84 -38.30
CA LYS A 194 14.53 21.28 -36.93
C LYS A 194 13.31 21.99 -36.34
N TYR A 195 13.08 21.80 -35.04
CA TYR A 195 12.07 22.57 -34.32
C TYR A 195 12.57 24.01 -34.10
N ASP A 196 11.75 24.99 -34.50
CA ASP A 196 12.04 26.42 -34.27
C ASP A 196 11.74 26.85 -32.82
N SER A 197 10.87 26.11 -32.13
CA SER A 197 10.50 26.32 -30.73
C SER A 197 10.33 25.00 -30.00
N GLN A 198 10.39 25.02 -28.67
CA GLN A 198 10.13 23.83 -27.85
C GLN A 198 8.78 23.19 -28.22
N PRO A 199 8.75 21.91 -28.62
CA PRO A 199 7.51 21.23 -28.98
C PRO A 199 6.55 21.12 -27.79
N ARG A 200 5.24 21.13 -28.04
CA ARG A 200 4.21 21.11 -27.00
C ARG A 200 4.25 19.89 -26.06
N PHE A 201 4.85 18.79 -26.50
CA PHE A 201 4.98 17.57 -25.71
C PHE A 201 6.21 17.56 -24.77
N VAL A 202 7.06 18.58 -24.83
CA VAL A 202 8.18 18.78 -23.91
C VAL A 202 7.80 19.88 -22.92
N THR A 203 7.50 19.51 -21.68
CA THR A 203 7.26 20.42 -20.54
C THR A 203 8.53 20.65 -19.74
#